data_AF-A0A954SIY2-F1
#
_entry.id   AF-A0A954SIY2-F1
#
_cell.length_a   1.000
_cell.length_b   1.000
_cell.length_c   1.000
_cell.angle_alpha   90.00
_cell.angle_beta   90.00
_cell.angle_gamma   90.00
#
_symmetry.space_group_name_H-M   'P 1'
#
loop_
_entity.id
_entity.type
_entity.pdbx_description
1 polymer ?
#
loop_
_entity_poly.entity_id
_entity_poly.type
_entity_poly.pdbx_seq_one_letter_code
_entity_poly.pdbx_strand_id
1 'polypeptide(L)'
;MSSAAKSARVVSMDQYRGYTVAGMFLVNFVGHLAAFHYVLKHNSGFFSYADSIMPAFIFCAGFSYRLTAIRRFSEMGAAGACWSYFRRSLALVMVSVAIFTFNADLGRSWNQSVNVVGLPAVLSEFLFEFLKAGMWEVLSIIGMTQILLLPVINRDFKVRLIAAVVFPLLHLLFSWSFNYDFANGLPNWFNNFFGAHDKTVWDGGLFGPLAWALPMLAGTLTYDVIAARSATKSSGILFAVSVALMFGGYLTNCLSRLYDDNPAMQAITKQKEEALITRETELKEKLTPLEEELKDLQRLEKDSPPSERRTTLMREVRPIRKELKLVQRQIGSLKNIA
;
A
#
# COMPACT_ATOMS: atom_id res chain seq x y z
N MET A 1 32.50 1.31 -40.49
CA MET A 1 31.09 1.10 -40.11
C MET A 1 31.06 0.80 -38.62
N SER A 2 30.66 1.78 -37.80
CA SER A 2 30.59 1.61 -36.35
C SER A 2 29.37 0.76 -36.02
N SER A 3 29.61 -0.44 -35.48
CA SER A 3 28.56 -1.27 -34.89
C SER A 3 27.97 -0.48 -33.72
N ALA A 4 26.81 0.14 -33.93
CA ALA A 4 26.02 0.73 -32.87
C ALA A 4 25.71 -0.41 -31.88
N ALA A 5 26.43 -0.45 -30.75
CA ALA A 5 26.20 -1.42 -29.70
C ALA A 5 24.73 -1.31 -29.29
N LYS A 6 23.90 -2.26 -29.75
CA LYS A 6 22.53 -2.43 -29.26
C LYS A 6 22.65 -2.44 -27.75
N SER A 7 22.01 -1.47 -27.10
CA SER A 7 21.83 -1.44 -25.65
C SER A 7 21.52 -2.85 -25.16
N ALA A 8 22.52 -3.53 -24.59
CA ALA A 8 22.36 -4.90 -24.18
C ALA A 8 21.26 -4.95 -23.12
N ARG A 9 20.21 -5.71 -23.39
CA ARG A 9 19.10 -5.94 -22.47
C ARG A 9 19.66 -6.52 -21.17
N VAL A 10 19.34 -5.92 -20.03
CA VAL A 10 19.84 -6.36 -18.72
C VAL A 10 18.96 -7.51 -18.22
N VAL A 11 19.29 -8.74 -18.62
CA VAL A 11 18.49 -9.95 -18.34
C VAL A 11 18.27 -10.19 -16.85
N SER A 12 19.29 -9.96 -16.01
CA SER A 12 19.17 -10.10 -14.56
C SER A 12 18.13 -9.17 -13.95
N MET A 13 17.95 -7.96 -14.50
CA MET A 13 16.93 -7.01 -14.05
C MET A 13 15.53 -7.48 -14.43
N ASP A 14 15.35 -8.07 -15.61
CA ASP A 14 14.07 -8.64 -16.02
C ASP A 14 13.69 -9.84 -15.14
N GLN A 15 14.66 -10.72 -14.83
CA GLN A 15 14.45 -11.83 -13.89
C GLN A 15 14.08 -11.34 -12.49
N TYR A 16 14.79 -10.35 -11.97
CA TYR A 16 14.52 -9.78 -10.65
C TYR A 16 13.15 -9.10 -10.58
N ARG A 17 12.72 -8.42 -11.65
CA ARG A 17 11.36 -7.89 -11.77
C ARG A 17 10.32 -9.02 -11.83
N GLY A 18 10.55 -10.06 -12.62
CA GLY A 18 9.65 -11.22 -12.69
C GLY A 18 9.49 -11.91 -11.32
N TYR A 19 10.61 -12.06 -10.60
CA TYR A 19 10.63 -12.57 -9.23
C TYR A 19 9.78 -11.72 -8.28
N THR A 20 9.93 -10.39 -8.29
CA THR A 20 9.14 -9.51 -7.41
C THR A 20 7.65 -9.55 -7.73
N VAL A 21 7.26 -9.65 -9.01
CA VAL A 21 5.85 -9.84 -9.40
C VAL A 21 5.29 -11.18 -8.94
N ALA A 22 6.05 -12.27 -9.11
CA ALA A 22 5.66 -13.59 -8.57
C ALA A 22 5.55 -13.55 -7.04
N GLY A 23 6.46 -12.85 -6.37
CA GLY A 23 6.41 -12.57 -4.94
C GLY A 23 5.12 -11.84 -4.53
N MET A 24 4.72 -10.80 -5.27
CA MET A 24 3.47 -10.05 -5.01
C MET A 24 2.25 -10.97 -5.06
N PHE A 25 2.16 -11.84 -6.07
CA PHE A 25 1.08 -12.82 -6.15
C PHE A 25 1.08 -13.78 -4.96
N LEU A 26 2.27 -14.29 -4.59
CA LEU A 26 2.41 -15.20 -3.47
C LEU A 26 1.93 -14.55 -2.16
N VAL A 27 2.46 -13.40 -1.79
CA VAL A 27 2.19 -12.76 -0.49
C VAL A 27 0.76 -12.26 -0.39
N ASN A 28 0.18 -11.75 -1.49
CA ASN A 28 -1.22 -11.34 -1.53
C ASN A 28 -2.19 -12.54 -1.46
N PHE A 29 -1.81 -13.69 -2.00
CA PHE A 29 -2.64 -14.89 -1.93
C PHE A 29 -2.55 -15.58 -0.56
N VAL A 30 -1.34 -15.75 -0.02
CA VAL A 30 -1.12 -16.49 1.23
C VAL A 30 -1.33 -15.65 2.48
N GLY A 31 -1.34 -14.31 2.37
CA GLY A 31 -1.49 -13.38 3.48
C GLY A 31 -2.72 -13.66 4.35
N HIS A 32 -3.83 -14.08 3.73
CA HIS A 32 -5.09 -14.38 4.43
C HIS A 32 -5.25 -15.85 4.85
N LEU A 33 -4.29 -16.73 4.53
CA LEU A 33 -4.41 -18.17 4.79
C LEU A 33 -3.77 -18.53 6.12
N ALA A 34 -4.58 -18.99 7.09
CA ALA A 34 -4.12 -19.35 8.44
C ALA A 34 -2.98 -20.38 8.44
N ALA A 35 -2.99 -21.34 7.52
CA ALA A 35 -2.03 -22.45 7.45
C ALA A 35 -0.62 -22.07 6.98
N PHE A 36 -0.39 -20.85 6.47
CA PHE A 36 0.92 -20.44 5.97
C PHE A 36 1.81 -19.85 7.07
N HIS A 37 3.10 -20.18 6.97
CA HIS A 37 4.13 -19.73 7.92
C HIS A 37 4.23 -18.20 7.98
N TYR A 38 4.42 -17.66 9.18
CA TYR A 38 4.38 -16.22 9.44
C TYR A 38 5.42 -15.40 8.64
N VAL A 39 6.54 -16.02 8.25
CA VAL A 39 7.61 -15.36 7.45
C VAL A 39 7.09 -14.87 6.09
N LEU A 40 6.08 -15.54 5.53
CA LEU A 40 5.47 -15.17 4.24
C LEU A 40 4.33 -14.16 4.38
N LYS A 41 4.08 -13.66 5.60
CA LYS A 41 3.01 -12.71 5.92
C LYS A 41 3.62 -11.44 6.49
N HIS A 42 2.93 -10.32 6.34
CA HIS A 42 3.27 -9.09 7.05
C HIS A 42 3.27 -9.34 8.56
N ASN A 43 4.27 -8.79 9.24
CA ASN A 43 4.42 -8.91 10.68
C ASN A 43 4.71 -7.55 11.30
N SER A 44 4.11 -7.26 12.45
CA SER A 44 4.29 -6.00 13.17
C SER A 44 5.59 -5.94 13.98
N GLY A 45 6.19 -7.09 14.32
CA GLY A 45 7.34 -7.18 15.21
C GLY A 45 8.70 -7.36 14.52
N PHE A 46 8.74 -7.77 13.26
CA PHE A 46 9.99 -7.94 12.50
C PHE A 46 9.76 -7.87 10.99
N PHE A 47 10.85 -7.65 10.27
CA PHE A 47 10.87 -7.64 8.80
C PHE A 47 10.67 -9.05 8.23
N SER A 48 9.55 -9.25 7.53
CA SER A 48 9.17 -10.51 6.89
C SER A 48 9.60 -10.55 5.42
N TYR A 49 9.42 -11.71 4.78
CA TYR A 49 9.59 -11.82 3.33
C TYR A 49 8.62 -10.92 2.57
N ALA A 50 7.38 -10.80 3.04
CA ALA A 50 6.34 -9.98 2.41
C ALA A 50 6.75 -8.50 2.33
N ASP A 51 7.42 -8.01 3.38
CA ASP A 51 7.85 -6.60 3.47
C ASP A 51 8.98 -6.26 2.48
N SER A 52 9.68 -7.26 1.96
CA SER A 52 10.77 -7.06 0.99
C SER A 52 10.28 -6.84 -0.46
N ILE A 53 9.10 -7.35 -0.79
CA ILE A 53 8.64 -7.49 -2.19
C ILE A 53 8.34 -6.14 -2.83
N MET A 54 7.56 -5.30 -2.16
CA MET A 54 7.17 -4.01 -2.70
C MET A 54 8.36 -3.04 -2.86
N PRO A 55 9.24 -2.85 -1.86
CA PRO A 55 10.47 -2.07 -2.04
C PRO A 55 11.34 -2.60 -3.19
N ALA A 56 11.47 -3.93 -3.33
CA ALA A 56 12.23 -4.55 -4.41
C ALA A 56 11.64 -4.25 -5.80
N PHE A 57 10.31 -4.27 -5.94
CA PHE A 57 9.66 -3.91 -7.20
C PHE A 57 9.82 -2.42 -7.54
N ILE A 58 9.68 -1.54 -6.54
CA ILE A 58 9.87 -0.09 -6.73
C ILE A 58 11.33 0.22 -7.08
N PHE A 59 12.28 -0.50 -6.52
CA PHE A 59 13.68 -0.45 -6.93
C PHE A 59 13.86 -0.81 -8.42
N CYS A 60 13.25 -1.91 -8.89
CA CYS A 60 13.26 -2.27 -10.31
C CYS A 60 12.64 -1.18 -11.19
N ALA A 61 11.53 -0.58 -10.73
CA ALA A 61 10.87 0.51 -11.42
C ALA A 61 11.79 1.73 -11.53
N GLY A 62 12.51 2.07 -10.46
CA GLY A 62 13.50 3.16 -10.44
C GLY A 62 14.70 2.94 -11.36
N PHE A 63 15.26 1.73 -11.37
CA PHE A 63 16.34 1.36 -12.29
C PHE A 63 15.90 1.56 -13.75
N SER A 64 14.71 1.07 -14.07
CA SER A 64 14.13 1.16 -15.41
C SER A 64 13.78 2.60 -15.77
N TYR A 65 13.31 3.37 -14.80
CA TYR A 65 12.99 4.78 -14.97
C TYR A 65 14.23 5.59 -15.34
N ARG A 66 15.37 5.37 -14.67
CA ARG A 66 16.62 6.04 -15.04
C ARG A 66 17.09 5.67 -16.45
N LEU A 67 17.07 4.37 -16.77
CA LEU A 67 17.44 3.87 -18.09
C LEU A 67 16.62 4.53 -19.22
N THR A 68 15.30 4.65 -19.03
CA THR A 68 14.42 5.30 -20.02
C THR A 68 14.51 6.82 -19.99
N ALA A 69 14.76 7.42 -18.83
CA ALA A 69 14.84 8.87 -18.66
C ALA A 69 15.99 9.43 -19.50
N ILE A 70 17.19 8.86 -19.40
CA ILE A 70 18.37 9.33 -20.14
C ILE A 70 18.06 9.45 -21.65
N ARG A 71 17.45 8.42 -22.24
CA ARG A 71 17.09 8.40 -23.68
C ARG A 71 16.02 9.42 -24.03
N ARG A 72 14.94 9.47 -23.26
CA ARG A 72 13.82 10.36 -23.56
C ARG A 72 14.16 11.83 -23.39
N PHE A 73 14.96 12.17 -22.39
CA PHE A 73 15.43 13.53 -22.20
C PHE A 73 16.38 13.96 -23.34
N SER A 74 17.17 13.04 -23.92
CA SER A 74 17.98 13.34 -25.11
C SER A 74 17.15 13.43 -26.41
N GLU A 75 16.11 12.62 -26.57
CA GLU A 75 15.32 12.55 -27.80
C GLU A 75 14.23 13.63 -27.88
N MET A 76 13.58 13.97 -26.75
CA MET A 76 12.37 14.81 -26.71
C MET A 76 12.60 16.17 -26.03
N GLY A 77 13.80 16.41 -25.50
CA GLY A 77 14.08 17.55 -24.63
C GLY A 77 13.40 17.44 -23.25
N ALA A 78 13.73 18.37 -22.35
CA ALA A 78 13.31 18.31 -20.95
C ALA A 78 11.78 18.39 -20.78
N ALA A 79 11.13 19.38 -21.41
CA ALA A 79 9.68 19.57 -21.28
C ALA A 79 8.89 18.38 -21.86
N GLY A 80 9.27 17.92 -23.06
CA GLY A 80 8.62 16.78 -23.71
C GLY A 80 8.77 15.48 -22.91
N ALA A 81 9.97 15.22 -22.38
CA ALA A 81 10.22 14.06 -21.53
C ALA A 81 9.42 14.14 -20.22
N CYS A 82 9.44 15.29 -19.53
CA CYS A 82 8.69 15.50 -18.29
C CYS A 82 7.19 15.29 -18.50
N TRP A 83 6.61 15.86 -19.56
CA TRP A 83 5.19 15.69 -19.87
C TRP A 83 4.83 14.23 -20.20
N SER A 84 5.71 13.55 -20.94
CA SER A 84 5.50 12.13 -21.27
C SER A 84 5.44 11.25 -20.04
N TYR A 85 6.35 11.48 -19.07
CA TYR A 85 6.33 10.76 -17.80
C TYR A 85 5.15 11.17 -16.93
N PHE A 86 4.86 12.47 -16.81
CA PHE A 86 3.71 12.97 -16.05
C PHE A 86 2.41 12.31 -16.52
N ARG A 87 2.13 12.29 -17.84
CA ARG A 87 0.92 11.64 -18.40
C ARG A 87 0.87 10.14 -18.12
N ARG A 88 2.01 9.44 -18.22
CA ARG A 88 2.10 8.00 -17.93
C ARG A 88 1.83 7.73 -16.45
N SER A 89 2.46 8.49 -15.56
CA SER A 89 2.31 8.35 -14.12
C SER A 89 0.89 8.73 -13.68
N LEU A 90 0.31 9.77 -14.27
CA LEU A 90 -1.08 10.14 -14.06
C LEU A 90 -2.03 9.02 -14.50
N ALA A 91 -1.76 8.35 -15.63
CA ALA A 91 -2.57 7.20 -16.06
C ALA A 91 -2.54 6.05 -15.03
N LEU A 92 -1.41 5.78 -14.37
CA LEU A 92 -1.34 4.78 -13.30
C LEU A 92 -2.20 5.19 -12.09
N VAL A 93 -2.12 6.46 -11.69
CA VAL A 93 -2.97 7.01 -10.62
C VAL A 93 -4.45 6.89 -10.99
N MET A 94 -4.82 7.23 -12.24
CA MET A 94 -6.20 7.12 -12.74
C MET A 94 -6.71 5.68 -12.75
N VAL A 95 -5.87 4.70 -13.07
CA VAL A 95 -6.26 3.28 -12.97
C VAL A 95 -6.56 2.91 -11.51
N SER A 96 -5.75 3.36 -10.56
CA SER A 96 -6.03 3.14 -9.14
C SER A 96 -7.32 3.82 -8.68
N VAL A 97 -7.56 5.06 -9.14
CA VAL A 97 -8.81 5.80 -8.88
C VAL A 97 -10.01 5.00 -9.38
N ALA A 98 -9.93 4.46 -10.60
CA ALA A 98 -11.00 3.67 -11.19
C ALA A 98 -11.28 2.41 -10.36
N ILE A 99 -10.24 1.65 -9.99
CA ILE A 99 -10.38 0.42 -9.18
C ILE A 99 -11.06 0.73 -7.84
N PHE A 100 -10.62 1.79 -7.15
CA PHE A 100 -11.24 2.22 -5.89
C PHE A 100 -12.72 2.56 -6.08
N THR A 101 -13.03 3.35 -7.10
CA THR A 101 -14.40 3.79 -7.39
C THR A 101 -15.33 2.62 -7.73
N PHE A 102 -14.84 1.61 -8.46
CA PHE A 102 -15.63 0.42 -8.80
C PHE A 102 -15.84 -0.53 -7.60
N ASN A 103 -14.92 -0.56 -6.64
CA ASN A 103 -15.01 -1.41 -5.46
C ASN A 103 -15.80 -0.77 -4.31
N ALA A 104 -15.85 0.56 -4.25
CA ALA A 104 -16.68 1.27 -3.29
C ALA A 104 -18.16 1.09 -3.67
N ASP A 105 -18.98 0.58 -2.73
CA ASP A 105 -20.43 0.34 -2.90
C ASP A 105 -21.21 1.68 -2.88
N LEU A 106 -20.77 2.62 -3.73
CA LEU A 106 -21.09 4.05 -3.71
C LEU A 106 -22.58 4.33 -3.87
N GLY A 107 -23.28 3.53 -4.67
CA GLY A 107 -24.67 3.81 -5.05
C GLY A 107 -25.69 3.81 -3.91
N ARG A 108 -25.44 3.05 -2.82
CA ARG A 108 -26.37 2.97 -1.68
C ARG A 108 -26.02 3.92 -0.55
N SER A 109 -24.73 4.07 -0.23
CA SER A 109 -24.28 5.01 0.80
C SER A 109 -24.45 6.47 0.37
N TRP A 110 -24.25 6.78 -0.91
CA TRP A 110 -24.29 8.15 -1.43
C TRP A 110 -25.67 8.81 -1.29
N ASN A 111 -26.74 8.11 -1.68
CA ASN A 111 -28.10 8.65 -1.57
C ASN A 111 -28.53 8.86 -0.11
N GLN A 112 -28.04 8.04 0.81
CA GLN A 112 -28.37 8.18 2.22
C GLN A 112 -27.60 9.35 2.87
N SER A 113 -26.31 9.51 2.55
CA SER A 113 -25.48 10.60 3.10
C SER A 113 -25.83 11.98 2.52
N VAL A 114 -26.13 12.08 1.21
CA VAL A 114 -26.47 13.38 0.57
C VAL A 114 -27.75 13.97 1.13
N ASN A 115 -28.73 13.12 1.46
CA ASN A 115 -30.01 13.55 2.02
C ASN A 115 -29.91 14.01 3.49
N VAL A 116 -28.82 13.69 4.20
CA VAL A 116 -28.64 14.02 5.63
C VAL A 116 -27.68 15.19 5.82
N VAL A 117 -26.57 15.24 5.06
CA VAL A 117 -25.47 16.20 5.30
C VAL A 117 -25.25 17.18 4.13
N GLY A 118 -25.90 16.94 2.99
CA GLY A 118 -25.80 17.77 1.78
C GLY A 118 -24.61 17.41 0.88
N LEU A 119 -24.74 17.71 -0.42
CA LEU A 119 -23.78 17.34 -1.46
C LEU A 119 -22.33 17.85 -1.24
N PRO A 120 -22.09 19.10 -0.78
CA PRO A 120 -20.73 19.60 -0.57
C PRO A 120 -19.96 18.84 0.52
N ALA A 121 -20.64 18.45 1.60
CA ALA A 121 -20.03 17.73 2.72
C ALA A 121 -19.73 16.27 2.33
N VAL A 122 -20.62 15.62 1.59
CA VAL A 122 -20.38 14.25 1.09
C VAL A 122 -19.24 14.23 0.06
N LEU A 123 -19.15 15.24 -0.81
CA LEU A 123 -18.06 15.36 -1.76
C LEU A 123 -16.72 15.59 -1.07
N SER A 124 -16.70 16.40 -0.01
CA SER A 124 -15.47 16.66 0.75
C SER A 124 -15.05 15.40 1.51
N GLU A 125 -15.94 14.73 2.23
CA GLU A 125 -15.65 13.47 2.92
C GLU A 125 -15.15 12.37 1.97
N PHE A 126 -15.82 12.18 0.83
CA PHE A 126 -15.39 11.22 -0.18
C PHE A 126 -14.00 11.57 -0.73
N LEU A 127 -13.77 12.84 -1.08
CA LEU A 127 -12.46 13.30 -1.56
C LEU A 127 -11.38 13.13 -0.50
N PHE A 128 -11.68 13.38 0.77
CA PHE A 128 -10.75 13.26 1.88
C PHE A 128 -10.41 11.80 2.19
N GLU A 129 -11.39 10.91 2.27
CA GLU A 129 -11.15 9.48 2.41
C GLU A 129 -10.33 8.93 1.23
N PHE A 130 -10.68 9.37 0.03
CA PHE A 130 -10.00 8.97 -1.18
C PHE A 130 -8.54 9.44 -1.23
N LEU A 131 -8.27 10.71 -0.91
CA LEU A 131 -6.93 11.29 -0.84
C LEU A 131 -6.13 10.82 0.36
N LYS A 132 -6.77 10.42 1.45
CA LYS A 132 -6.10 9.96 2.67
C LYS A 132 -5.72 8.49 2.57
N ALA A 133 -6.66 7.64 2.19
CA ALA A 133 -6.51 6.18 2.30
C ALA A 133 -6.80 5.45 0.98
N GLY A 134 -7.79 5.90 0.21
CA GLY A 134 -8.37 5.08 -0.87
C GLY A 134 -7.51 4.95 -2.14
N MET A 135 -6.71 5.96 -2.50
CA MET A 135 -5.97 5.93 -3.77
C MET A 135 -4.59 5.29 -3.70
N TRP A 136 -4.05 5.02 -2.50
CA TRP A 136 -2.61 4.74 -2.30
C TRP A 136 -2.22 3.28 -2.46
N GLU A 137 -2.80 2.61 -3.44
CA GLU A 137 -2.34 1.31 -3.89
C GLU A 137 -0.98 1.42 -4.60
N VAL A 138 -0.29 0.28 -4.75
CA VAL A 138 1.04 0.17 -5.37
C VAL A 138 1.18 0.96 -6.68
N LEU A 139 0.16 0.94 -7.55
CA LEU A 139 0.18 1.66 -8.84
C LEU A 139 0.21 3.18 -8.67
N SER A 140 -0.59 3.73 -7.76
CA SER A 140 -0.59 5.15 -7.45
C SER A 140 0.70 5.57 -6.79
N ILE A 141 1.21 4.77 -5.84
CA ILE A 141 2.48 5.05 -5.17
C ILE A 141 3.61 5.14 -6.20
N ILE A 142 3.67 4.21 -7.16
CA ILE A 142 4.67 4.27 -8.24
C ILE A 142 4.49 5.52 -9.10
N GLY A 143 3.26 5.82 -9.53
CA GLY A 143 2.96 6.99 -10.35
C GLY A 143 3.34 8.30 -9.65
N MET A 144 2.89 8.48 -8.40
CA MET A 144 3.17 9.68 -7.61
C MET A 144 4.64 9.81 -7.26
N THR A 145 5.32 8.71 -6.93
CA THR A 145 6.78 8.73 -6.69
C THR A 145 7.54 9.11 -7.96
N GLN A 146 7.12 8.61 -9.13
CA GLN A 146 7.73 9.03 -10.40
C GLN A 146 7.55 10.53 -10.65
N ILE A 147 6.36 11.07 -10.40
CA ILE A 147 6.08 12.52 -10.52
C ILE A 147 6.96 13.31 -9.55
N LEU A 148 7.03 12.89 -8.29
CA LEU A 148 7.87 13.50 -7.26
C LEU A 148 9.35 13.56 -7.68
N LEU A 149 9.83 12.50 -8.35
CA LEU A 149 11.21 12.38 -8.78
C LEU A 149 11.53 13.04 -10.14
N LEU A 150 10.54 13.55 -10.87
CA LEU A 150 10.75 14.22 -12.16
C LEU A 150 11.82 15.33 -12.13
N PRO A 151 11.89 16.21 -11.12
CA PRO A 151 12.90 17.28 -11.08
C PRO A 151 14.34 16.75 -10.94
N VAL A 152 14.51 15.55 -10.40
CA VAL A 152 15.82 14.96 -10.07
C VAL A 152 16.21 13.78 -10.96
N ILE A 153 15.28 13.14 -11.66
CA ILE A 153 15.53 11.87 -12.39
C ILE A 153 16.60 12.00 -13.48
N ASN A 154 16.67 13.16 -14.14
CA ASN A 154 17.67 13.43 -15.18
C ASN A 154 18.92 14.16 -14.66
N ARG A 155 19.04 14.37 -13.35
CA ARG A 155 20.23 15.00 -12.74
C ARG A 155 21.33 13.98 -12.47
N ASP A 156 22.52 14.50 -12.20
CA ASP A 156 23.69 13.69 -11.89
C ASP A 156 23.52 12.84 -10.64
N PHE A 157 24.38 11.83 -10.51
CA PHE A 157 24.39 10.87 -9.41
C PHE A 157 24.34 11.54 -8.03
N LYS A 158 25.12 12.62 -7.82
CA LYS A 158 25.18 13.34 -6.54
C LYS A 158 23.83 13.95 -6.14
N VAL A 159 23.11 14.56 -7.08
CA VAL A 159 21.81 15.18 -6.80
C VAL A 159 20.79 14.12 -6.41
N ARG A 160 20.78 12.98 -7.11
CA ARG A 160 19.89 11.86 -6.78
C ARG A 160 20.26 11.18 -5.47
N LEU A 161 21.55 11.11 -5.13
CA LEU A 161 22.00 10.61 -3.84
C LEU A 161 21.56 11.52 -2.69
N ILE A 162 21.70 12.84 -2.85
CA ILE A 162 21.19 13.82 -1.87
C ILE A 162 19.68 13.67 -1.73
N ALA A 163 18.94 13.58 -2.84
CA ALA A 163 17.49 13.36 -2.82
C ALA A 163 17.10 12.07 -2.09
N ALA A 164 17.89 10.99 -2.25
CA ALA A 164 17.66 9.71 -1.57
C ALA A 164 17.84 9.79 -0.04
N VAL A 165 18.57 10.80 0.45
CA VAL A 165 18.69 11.09 1.88
C VAL A 165 17.61 12.08 2.34
N VAL A 166 17.36 13.13 1.55
CA VAL A 166 16.42 14.20 1.89
C VAL A 166 14.98 13.70 1.99
N PHE A 167 14.50 12.86 1.05
CA PHE A 167 13.11 12.41 1.10
C PHE A 167 12.77 11.56 2.32
N PRO A 168 13.59 10.57 2.73
CA PRO A 168 13.39 9.87 4.01
C PRO A 168 13.46 10.78 5.23
N LEU A 169 14.36 11.77 5.25
CA LEU A 169 14.44 12.73 6.35
C LEU A 169 13.19 13.61 6.43
N LEU A 170 12.66 14.06 5.29
CA LEU A 170 11.37 14.78 5.24
C LEU A 170 10.22 13.87 5.69
N HIS A 171 10.20 12.62 5.27
CA HIS A 171 9.21 11.65 5.73
C HIS A 171 9.31 11.42 7.25
N LEU A 172 10.52 11.34 7.81
CA LEU A 172 10.75 11.22 9.25
C LEU A 172 10.26 12.47 9.99
N LEU A 173 10.59 13.67 9.48
CA LEU A 173 10.12 14.94 10.05
C LEU A 173 8.59 15.01 10.04
N PHE A 174 7.94 14.61 8.95
CA PHE A 174 6.49 14.57 8.87
C PHE A 174 5.92 13.53 9.82
N SER A 175 6.53 12.35 9.93
CA SER A 175 6.12 11.28 10.85
C SER A 175 6.20 11.73 12.30
N TRP A 176 7.27 12.43 12.67
CA TRP A 176 7.43 13.03 13.99
C TRP A 176 6.40 14.14 14.26
N SER A 177 6.02 14.93 13.24
CA SER A 177 5.11 16.07 13.42
C SER A 177 3.62 15.69 13.43
N PHE A 178 3.17 14.83 12.52
CA PHE A 178 1.76 14.47 12.37
C PHE A 178 1.50 13.17 11.61
N ASN A 179 2.41 12.77 10.70
CA ASN A 179 2.12 11.72 9.72
C ASN A 179 1.99 10.34 10.36
N TYR A 180 2.65 10.07 11.49
CA TYR A 180 2.45 8.83 12.24
C TYR A 180 1.00 8.74 12.76
N ASP A 181 0.51 9.78 13.43
CA ASP A 181 -0.86 9.83 13.94
C ASP A 181 -1.88 9.86 12.79
N PHE A 182 -1.57 10.59 11.71
CA PHE A 182 -2.39 10.65 10.50
C PHE A 182 -2.57 9.26 9.89
N ALA A 183 -1.48 8.49 9.78
CA ALA A 183 -1.48 7.16 9.21
C ALA A 183 -2.21 6.13 10.08
N ASN A 184 -2.17 6.29 11.40
CA ASN A 184 -2.79 5.40 12.37
C ASN A 184 -4.23 5.81 12.78
N GLY A 185 -4.80 6.83 12.14
CA GLY A 185 -6.13 7.35 12.50
C GLY A 185 -6.18 7.82 13.96
N LEU A 186 -5.16 8.59 14.37
CA LEU A 186 -5.06 9.20 15.69
C LEU A 186 -5.24 10.72 15.60
N PRO A 187 -5.75 11.40 16.65
CA PRO A 187 -5.90 12.85 16.66
C PRO A 187 -4.55 13.55 16.46
N ASN A 188 -4.48 14.48 15.51
CA ASN A 188 -3.32 15.35 15.30
C ASN A 188 -3.74 16.66 14.63
N TRP A 189 -2.85 17.64 14.63
CA TRP A 189 -3.14 18.98 14.09
C TRP A 189 -3.50 18.95 12.59
N PHE A 190 -2.90 18.04 11.82
CA PHE A 190 -3.16 17.92 10.38
C PHE A 190 -4.52 17.27 10.12
N ASN A 191 -4.91 16.27 10.91
CA ASN A 191 -6.26 15.69 10.89
C ASN A 191 -7.34 16.73 11.21
N ASN A 192 -7.08 17.69 12.10
CA ASN A 192 -8.03 18.78 12.37
C ASN A 192 -8.24 19.71 11.16
N PHE A 193 -7.27 19.74 10.24
CA PHE A 193 -7.36 20.51 8.99
C PHE A 193 -7.95 19.68 7.82
N PHE A 194 -7.63 18.38 7.75
CA PHE A 194 -8.00 17.49 6.63
C PHE A 194 -9.22 16.57 6.88
N GLY A 195 -9.71 16.43 8.12
CA GLY A 195 -10.79 15.51 8.49
C GLY A 195 -10.37 14.02 8.57
N ALA A 196 -11.35 13.12 8.77
CA ALA A 196 -11.20 11.65 8.82
C ALA A 196 -10.34 11.11 9.97
N HIS A 197 -10.70 11.43 11.22
CA HIS A 197 -9.94 11.10 12.43
C HIS A 197 -9.77 9.59 12.71
N ASP A 198 -10.60 8.74 12.14
CA ASP A 198 -10.74 7.31 12.43
C ASP A 198 -10.18 6.38 11.33
N LYS A 199 -9.72 6.93 10.21
CA LYS A 199 -9.24 6.13 9.07
C LYS A 199 -7.71 6.01 9.05
N THR A 200 -7.24 4.78 8.95
CA THR A 200 -5.84 4.46 8.69
C THR A 200 -5.52 4.65 7.21
N VAL A 201 -4.23 4.79 6.88
CA VAL A 201 -3.76 4.94 5.49
C VAL A 201 -3.00 3.71 5.03
N TRP A 202 -3.17 3.37 3.75
CA TRP A 202 -2.38 2.34 3.09
C TRP A 202 -1.07 2.91 2.54
N ASP A 203 0.02 2.14 2.65
CA ASP A 203 1.35 2.44 2.08
C ASP A 203 1.90 3.86 2.37
N GLY A 204 1.55 4.41 3.54
CA GLY A 204 1.96 5.76 3.97
C GLY A 204 1.07 6.90 3.45
N GLY A 205 0.00 6.58 2.74
CA GLY A 205 -1.01 7.53 2.28
C GLY A 205 -0.44 8.64 1.38
N LEU A 206 -0.96 9.86 1.56
CA LEU A 206 -0.55 11.05 0.81
C LEU A 206 0.96 11.34 0.88
N PHE A 207 1.61 10.97 1.98
CA PHE A 207 3.03 11.23 2.22
C PHE A 207 3.90 9.99 1.96
N GLY A 208 3.30 8.84 1.67
CA GLY A 208 3.97 7.61 1.28
C GLY A 208 4.99 7.79 0.16
N PRO A 209 4.73 8.57 -0.92
CA PRO A 209 5.70 8.80 -1.99
C PRO A 209 7.07 9.31 -1.52
N LEU A 210 7.15 10.01 -0.37
CA LEU A 210 8.42 10.45 0.20
C LEU A 210 9.25 9.26 0.72
N ALA A 211 8.62 8.31 1.40
CA ALA A 211 9.29 7.09 1.86
C ALA A 211 9.66 6.20 0.66
N TRP A 212 8.75 6.01 -0.28
CA TRP A 212 8.94 5.18 -1.47
C TRP A 212 9.90 5.77 -2.51
N ALA A 213 10.25 7.06 -2.40
CA ALA A 213 11.31 7.68 -3.18
C ALA A 213 12.67 7.02 -2.96
N LEU A 214 12.97 6.55 -1.75
CA LEU A 214 14.25 5.91 -1.43
C LEU A 214 14.53 4.65 -2.27
N PRO A 215 13.68 3.59 -2.25
CA PRO A 215 13.92 2.40 -3.08
C PRO A 215 13.95 2.74 -4.57
N MET A 216 13.10 3.67 -5.03
CA MET A 216 13.11 4.09 -6.43
C MET A 216 14.43 4.76 -6.81
N LEU A 217 14.91 5.72 -6.00
CA LEU A 217 16.19 6.39 -6.22
C LEU A 217 17.37 5.42 -6.10
N ALA A 218 17.34 4.48 -5.15
CA ALA A 218 18.35 3.42 -5.04
C ALA A 218 18.46 2.61 -6.35
N GLY A 219 17.33 2.32 -7.00
CA GLY A 219 17.29 1.74 -8.34
C GLY A 219 17.98 2.62 -9.38
N THR A 220 17.72 3.93 -9.37
CA THR A 220 18.37 4.87 -10.31
C THR A 220 19.89 4.97 -10.10
N LEU A 221 20.37 4.92 -8.85
CA LEU A 221 21.79 4.99 -8.51
C LEU A 221 22.49 3.70 -8.89
N THR A 222 21.83 2.56 -8.67
CA THR A 222 22.32 1.25 -9.09
C THR A 222 22.50 1.17 -10.60
N TYR A 223 21.58 1.77 -11.37
CA TYR A 223 21.74 1.88 -12.82
C TYR A 223 23.06 2.55 -13.21
N ASP A 224 23.39 3.70 -12.64
CA ASP A 224 24.64 4.39 -13.00
C ASP A 224 25.88 3.60 -12.54
N VAL A 225 25.80 2.90 -11.41
CA VAL A 225 26.90 2.05 -10.94
C VAL A 225 27.20 0.94 -11.95
N ILE A 226 26.15 0.24 -12.40
CA ILE A 226 26.24 -0.85 -13.37
C ILE A 226 26.64 -0.33 -14.75
N ALA A 227 26.11 0.81 -15.19
CA ALA A 227 26.42 1.39 -16.49
C ALA A 227 27.88 1.86 -16.59
N ALA A 228 28.49 2.30 -15.48
CA ALA A 228 29.83 2.87 -15.48
C ALA A 228 30.96 1.86 -15.21
N ARG A 229 30.66 0.59 -14.86
CA ARG A 229 31.66 -0.37 -14.34
C ARG A 229 31.41 -1.78 -14.86
N SER A 230 32.44 -2.63 -14.79
CA SER A 230 32.29 -4.06 -15.07
C SER A 230 31.35 -4.74 -14.07
N ALA A 231 30.71 -5.83 -14.48
CA ALA A 231 29.77 -6.57 -13.64
C ALA A 231 30.36 -6.95 -12.28
N THR A 232 31.58 -7.51 -12.25
CA THR A 232 32.26 -7.91 -11.01
C THR A 232 32.46 -6.75 -10.05
N LYS A 233 32.93 -5.60 -10.56
CA LYS A 233 33.17 -4.41 -9.73
C LYS A 233 31.86 -3.80 -9.23
N SER A 234 30.85 -3.74 -10.09
CA SER A 234 29.51 -3.28 -9.73
C SER A 234 28.91 -4.15 -8.63
N SER A 235 28.95 -5.47 -8.78
CA SER A 235 28.44 -6.41 -7.78
C SER A 235 29.15 -6.27 -6.44
N GLY A 236 30.49 -6.16 -6.44
CA GLY A 236 31.25 -5.96 -5.19
C GLY A 236 30.88 -4.67 -4.45
N ILE A 237 30.75 -3.56 -5.17
CA ILE A 237 30.34 -2.26 -4.60
C ILE A 237 28.92 -2.35 -4.06
N LEU A 238 27.97 -2.85 -4.86
CA LEU A 238 26.57 -2.93 -4.47
C LEU A 238 26.38 -3.87 -3.27
N PHE A 239 27.10 -4.99 -3.22
CA PHE A 239 27.11 -5.88 -2.08
C PHE A 239 27.62 -5.19 -0.82
N ALA A 240 28.79 -4.55 -0.89
CA ALA A 240 29.37 -3.84 0.25
C ALA A 240 28.45 -2.72 0.76
N VAL A 241 27.87 -1.92 -0.14
CA VAL A 241 26.90 -0.87 0.23
C VAL A 241 25.65 -1.48 0.85
N SER A 242 25.12 -2.57 0.31
CA SER A 242 23.95 -3.25 0.86
C SER A 242 24.20 -3.77 2.28
N VAL A 243 25.35 -4.41 2.51
CA VAL A 243 25.76 -4.88 3.84
C VAL A 243 25.88 -3.70 4.82
N ALA A 244 26.52 -2.60 4.39
CA ALA A 244 26.65 -1.41 5.22
C ALA A 244 25.30 -0.78 5.58
N LEU A 245 24.37 -0.68 4.61
CA LEU A 245 23.02 -0.16 4.84
C LEU A 245 22.20 -1.09 5.74
N MET A 246 22.29 -2.41 5.55
CA MET A 246 21.63 -3.39 6.43
C MET A 246 22.14 -3.27 7.86
N PHE A 247 23.45 -3.19 8.05
CA PHE A 247 24.06 -3.03 9.37
C PHE A 247 23.66 -1.70 10.00
N GLY A 248 23.69 -0.59 9.25
CA GLY A 248 23.24 0.71 9.70
C GLY A 248 21.76 0.70 10.12
N GLY A 249 20.89 0.10 9.30
CA GLY A 249 19.47 -0.07 9.61
C GLY A 249 19.24 -0.88 10.87
N TYR A 250 19.95 -2.00 11.02
CA TYR A 250 19.90 -2.83 12.22
C TYR A 250 20.33 -2.05 13.47
N LEU A 251 21.45 -1.32 13.41
CA LEU A 251 21.91 -0.47 14.51
C LEU A 251 20.88 0.60 14.87
N THR A 252 20.31 1.29 13.89
CA THR A 252 19.27 2.30 14.16
C THR A 252 18.02 1.69 14.79
N ASN A 253 17.65 0.46 14.42
CA ASN A 253 16.56 -0.28 15.04
C ASN A 253 16.88 -0.77 16.45
N CYS A 254 18.16 -1.02 16.78
CA CYS A 254 18.57 -1.28 18.16
C CYS A 254 18.49 0.01 19.00
N LEU A 255 18.89 1.15 18.44
CA LEU A 255 18.84 2.44 19.13
C LEU A 255 17.40 2.92 19.38
N SER A 256 16.42 2.55 18.54
CA SER A 256 15.02 2.91 18.78
C SER A 256 14.45 2.27 20.05
N ARG A 257 15.04 1.18 20.55
CA ARG A 257 14.67 0.58 21.84
C ARG A 257 15.24 1.30 23.07
N LEU A 258 16.07 2.32 22.89
CA LEU A 258 16.61 3.12 23.99
C LEU A 258 15.66 4.22 24.46
N TYR A 259 14.55 4.43 23.74
CA TYR A 259 13.50 5.38 24.10
C TYR A 259 12.24 4.58 24.48
N ASP A 260 11.83 4.68 25.74
CA ASP A 260 10.57 4.10 26.22
C ASP A 260 9.37 4.97 25.84
N ASP A 261 8.27 4.29 25.58
CA ASP A 261 7.05 4.77 24.95
C ASP A 261 6.36 5.92 25.70
N ASN A 262 5.78 6.84 24.94
CA ASN A 262 4.87 7.84 25.49
C ASN A 262 3.68 7.13 26.19
N PRO A 263 3.52 7.24 27.53
CA PRO A 263 2.49 6.50 28.27
C PRO A 263 1.07 6.82 27.80
N ALA A 264 0.86 8.05 27.29
CA ALA A 264 -0.43 8.46 26.72
C ALA A 264 -0.74 7.70 25.42
N MET A 265 0.28 7.47 24.58
CA MET A 265 0.11 6.68 23.35
C MET A 265 -0.12 5.21 23.65
N GLN A 266 0.58 4.63 24.62
CA GLN A 266 0.30 3.26 25.06
C GLN A 266 -1.14 3.11 25.57
N ALA A 267 -1.63 4.06 26.36
CA ALA A 267 -3.00 4.04 26.85
C ALA A 267 -4.02 4.12 25.71
N ILE A 268 -3.80 4.97 24.71
CA ILE A 268 -4.68 5.10 23.54
C ILE A 268 -4.64 3.83 22.67
N THR A 269 -3.45 3.27 22.40
CA THR A 269 -3.30 2.02 21.63
C THR A 269 -3.99 0.87 22.34
N LYS A 270 -3.76 0.73 23.65
CA LYS A 270 -4.41 -0.30 24.47
C LYS A 270 -5.94 -0.14 24.48
N GLN A 271 -6.45 1.09 24.60
CA GLN A 271 -7.88 1.36 24.51
C GLN A 271 -8.46 0.99 23.14
N LYS A 272 -7.74 1.26 22.05
CA LYS A 272 -8.13 0.84 20.70
C LYS A 272 -8.11 -0.68 20.55
N GLU A 273 -7.09 -1.37 21.05
CA GLU A 273 -7.02 -2.84 21.04
C GLU A 273 -8.18 -3.46 21.84
N GLU A 274 -8.46 -2.95 23.04
CA GLU A 274 -9.59 -3.39 23.86
C GLU A 274 -10.93 -3.17 23.15
N ALA A 275 -11.11 -2.03 22.48
CA ALA A 275 -12.30 -1.74 21.68
C ALA A 275 -12.44 -2.68 20.47
N LEU A 276 -11.33 -2.98 19.77
CA LEU A 276 -11.30 -3.92 18.64
C LEU A 276 -11.64 -5.35 19.09
N ILE A 277 -11.05 -5.81 20.21
CA ILE A 277 -11.32 -7.12 20.80
C ILE A 277 -12.78 -7.23 21.23
N THR A 278 -13.30 -6.19 21.90
CA THR A 278 -14.72 -6.13 22.31
C THR A 278 -15.62 -6.23 21.09
N ARG A 279 -15.32 -5.45 20.04
CA ARG A 279 -16.11 -5.46 18.80
C ARG A 279 -16.04 -6.79 18.05
N GLU A 280 -14.87 -7.42 17.99
CA GLU A 280 -14.72 -8.75 17.40
C GLU A 280 -15.54 -9.78 18.19
N THR A 281 -15.56 -9.68 19.52
CA THR A 281 -16.35 -10.55 20.40
C THR A 281 -17.85 -10.39 20.15
N GLU A 282 -18.36 -9.16 20.13
CA GLU A 282 -19.77 -8.87 19.79
C GLU A 282 -20.18 -9.44 18.43
N LEU A 283 -19.31 -9.34 17.42
CA LEU A 283 -19.59 -9.85 16.08
C LEU A 283 -19.55 -11.39 16.04
N LYS A 284 -18.65 -12.02 16.79
CA LYS A 284 -18.63 -13.49 16.95
C LYS A 284 -19.88 -14.00 17.66
N GLU A 285 -20.33 -13.30 18.71
CA GLU A 285 -21.58 -13.64 19.41
C GLU A 285 -22.80 -13.51 18.50
N LYS A 286 -22.81 -12.54 17.56
CA LYS A 286 -23.86 -12.45 16.52
C LYS A 286 -23.74 -13.52 15.45
N LEU A 287 -22.53 -14.02 15.19
CA LEU A 287 -22.29 -14.99 14.12
C LEU A 287 -22.88 -16.36 14.46
N THR A 288 -22.70 -16.83 15.69
CA THR A 288 -23.17 -18.16 16.13
C THR A 288 -24.68 -18.39 15.93
N PRO A 289 -25.60 -17.53 16.40
CA PRO A 289 -27.04 -17.74 16.19
C PRO A 289 -27.44 -17.65 14.72
N LEU A 290 -26.78 -16.79 13.92
CA LEU A 290 -27.04 -16.70 12.47
C LEU A 290 -26.60 -17.97 11.72
N GLU A 291 -25.50 -18.61 12.15
CA GLU A 291 -25.05 -19.89 11.60
C GLU A 291 -26.02 -21.03 11.93
N GLU A 292 -26.54 -21.05 13.16
CA GLU A 292 -27.55 -22.02 13.59
C GLU A 292 -28.89 -21.82 12.85
N GLU A 293 -29.39 -20.58 12.79
CA GLU A 293 -30.63 -20.25 12.09
C GLU A 293 -30.55 -20.58 10.60
N LEU A 294 -29.43 -20.28 9.95
CA LEU A 294 -29.20 -20.65 8.56
C LEU A 294 -29.20 -22.18 8.35
N LYS A 295 -28.63 -22.93 9.29
CA LYS A 295 -28.58 -24.39 9.22
C LYS A 295 -29.96 -25.01 9.38
N ASP A 296 -30.79 -24.46 10.27
CA ASP A 296 -32.16 -24.92 10.47
C ASP A 296 -33.07 -24.56 9.30
N LEU A 297 -32.95 -23.36 8.74
CA LEU A 297 -33.68 -23.00 7.51
C LEU A 297 -33.26 -23.86 6.31
N GLN A 298 -32.00 -24.24 6.19
CA GLN A 298 -31.54 -25.16 5.14
C GLN A 298 -32.09 -26.58 5.31
N ARG A 299 -32.30 -27.03 6.56
CA ARG A 299 -32.98 -28.30 6.84
C ARG A 299 -34.46 -28.21 6.44
N LEU A 300 -35.14 -27.15 6.86
CA LEU A 300 -36.54 -26.90 6.50
C LEU A 300 -36.73 -26.78 4.98
N GLU A 301 -35.84 -26.09 4.26
CA GLU A 301 -35.88 -26.00 2.80
C GLU A 301 -35.74 -27.39 2.14
N LYS A 302 -34.85 -28.24 2.66
CA LYS A 302 -34.62 -29.59 2.14
C LYS A 302 -35.85 -30.49 2.31
N ASP A 303 -36.53 -30.36 3.44
CA ASP A 303 -37.72 -31.15 3.79
C ASP A 303 -39.01 -30.58 3.16
N SER A 304 -38.98 -29.36 2.65
CA SER A 304 -40.14 -28.69 2.01
C SER A 304 -40.44 -29.22 0.59
N PRO A 305 -41.72 -29.22 0.16
CA PRO A 305 -42.12 -29.59 -1.21
C PRO A 305 -41.46 -28.70 -2.27
N PRO A 306 -41.16 -29.22 -3.48
CA PRO A 306 -40.49 -28.45 -4.54
C PRO A 306 -41.17 -27.13 -4.93
N SER A 307 -42.50 -27.05 -4.79
CA SER A 307 -43.30 -25.85 -5.06
C SER A 307 -43.08 -24.72 -4.04
N GLU A 308 -42.70 -25.04 -2.80
CA GLU A 308 -42.55 -24.08 -1.69
C GLU A 308 -41.09 -23.66 -1.45
N ARG A 309 -40.13 -24.52 -1.83
CA ARG A 309 -38.68 -24.26 -1.66
C ARG A 309 -38.24 -22.90 -2.18
N ARG A 310 -38.73 -22.48 -3.35
CA ARG A 310 -38.35 -21.20 -3.96
C ARG A 310 -38.79 -20.01 -3.10
N THR A 311 -39.94 -20.12 -2.44
CA THR A 311 -40.51 -19.08 -1.58
C THR A 311 -39.73 -19.01 -0.26
N THR A 312 -39.47 -20.16 0.38
CA THR A 312 -38.65 -20.26 1.59
C THR A 312 -37.21 -19.76 1.37
N LEU A 313 -36.58 -20.16 0.26
CA LEU A 313 -35.24 -19.72 -0.12
C LEU A 313 -35.16 -18.19 -0.27
N MET A 314 -36.16 -17.57 -0.91
CA MET A 314 -36.15 -16.13 -1.19
C MET A 314 -36.53 -15.28 0.02
N ARG A 315 -37.46 -15.76 0.86
CA ARG A 315 -38.01 -15.00 2.00
C ARG A 315 -37.17 -15.14 3.26
N GLU A 316 -36.63 -16.33 3.53
CA GLU A 316 -36.05 -16.66 4.85
C GLU A 316 -34.55 -16.94 4.75
N VAL A 317 -34.11 -17.79 3.81
CA VAL A 317 -32.68 -18.17 3.70
C VAL A 317 -31.81 -17.03 3.16
N ARG A 318 -32.28 -16.31 2.13
CA ARG A 318 -31.47 -15.30 1.43
C ARG A 318 -31.11 -14.07 2.28
N PRO A 319 -32.01 -13.50 3.11
CA PRO A 319 -31.66 -12.41 4.03
C PRO A 319 -30.59 -12.82 5.05
N ILE A 320 -30.77 -13.95 5.73
CA ILE A 320 -29.81 -14.44 6.73
C ILE A 320 -28.45 -14.71 6.12
N ARG A 321 -28.41 -15.32 4.92
CA ARG A 321 -27.15 -15.55 4.21
C ARG A 321 -26.43 -14.24 3.83
N LYS A 322 -27.15 -13.15 3.59
CA LYS A 322 -26.55 -11.82 3.35
C LYS A 322 -25.99 -11.23 4.64
N GLU A 323 -26.75 -11.31 5.73
CA GLU A 323 -26.34 -10.81 7.04
C GLU A 323 -25.12 -11.55 7.57
N LEU A 324 -25.12 -12.88 7.48
CA LEU A 324 -23.98 -13.72 7.81
C LEU A 324 -22.71 -13.33 7.02
N LYS A 325 -22.84 -13.13 5.70
CA LYS A 325 -21.73 -12.64 4.87
C LYS A 325 -21.25 -11.25 5.28
N LEU A 326 -22.15 -10.37 5.73
CA LEU A 326 -21.79 -9.03 6.20
C LEU A 326 -21.00 -9.10 7.51
N VAL A 327 -21.50 -9.87 8.49
CA VAL A 327 -20.84 -10.07 9.79
C VAL A 327 -19.46 -10.72 9.59
N GLN A 328 -19.37 -11.76 8.75
CA GLN A 328 -18.09 -12.40 8.41
C GLN A 328 -17.11 -11.43 7.73
N ARG A 329 -17.58 -10.54 6.85
CA ARG A 329 -16.74 -9.48 6.26
C ARG A 329 -16.27 -8.47 7.29
N GLN A 330 -17.13 -8.06 8.22
CA GLN A 330 -16.77 -7.13 9.30
C GLN A 330 -15.70 -7.73 10.22
N ILE A 331 -15.85 -8.99 10.62
CA ILE A 331 -14.82 -9.71 11.39
C ILE A 331 -13.51 -9.79 10.59
N GLY A 332 -13.59 -10.11 9.29
CA GLY A 332 -12.42 -10.13 8.41
C GLY A 332 -11.72 -8.77 8.31
N SER A 333 -12.48 -7.67 8.25
CA SER A 333 -11.91 -6.31 8.21
C SER A 333 -11.24 -5.90 9.52
N LEU A 334 -11.79 -6.31 10.67
CA LEU A 334 -11.17 -6.01 11.98
C LEU A 334 -9.81 -6.69 12.14
N LYS A 335 -9.68 -7.92 11.63
CA LYS A 335 -8.40 -8.65 11.61
C LYS A 335 -7.34 -8.04 10.69
N ASN A 336 -7.73 -7.15 9.78
CA ASN A 336 -6.80 -6.42 8.91
C ASN A 336 -6.43 -5.05 9.51
N ILE A 337 -7.12 -4.61 10.57
CA ILE A 337 -6.87 -3.34 11.27
C ILE A 337 -5.96 -3.55 12.49
N ALA A 338 -6.00 -4.74 13.11
CA ALA A 338 -5.10 -5.18 14.16
C ALA A 338 -3.78 -5.74 13.60
#